data_AF-A0A7X7IW57-F1
#
_entry.id   AF-A0A7X7IW57-F1
#
_cell.length_a   1.000
_cell.length_b   1.000
_cell.length_c   1.000
_cell.angle_alpha   90.00
_cell.angle_beta   90.00
_cell.angle_gamma   90.00
#
_symmetry.space_group_name_H-M   'P 1'
#
loop_
_entity.id
_entity.type
_entity.pdbx_description
1 polymer ?
#
loop_
_entity_poly.entity_id
_entity_poly.type
_entity_poly.pdbx_seq_one_letter_code
_entity_poly.pdbx_strand_id
1 'polypeptide(L)'
;RLTAGAPSRTCLHLAAFNGGGVCETLREGDSHGQVLAELEQNGARRVAALVRAVPQWRGGRLAWVRGTSSVTLDGVRGRSLVTHPPTEQHPCEALLRHALAQLGWSVAVDRAAPSAESVHLMVSRNRGGFVFVGFSPDPEAVLRLRTPLGAPVLPGRRTRLEGGALRWAMWHSFHEECRVFVEQDAGEISLMPEPAKHPLYRRRLLLKGLENATVRFFPEVGGEGHTSVLVNTDLRYCIVGDPCEQSWIDTPWGRCLEMRGVTGHATFAWARDDAVEPVKPRDSRHDEATPS
;
A
#
# COMPACT_ATOMS: atom_id res chain seq x y z
N ARG A 1 -14.30 -3.31 8.77
CA ARG A 1 -15.13 -4.08 9.72
C ARG A 1 -16.57 -3.59 9.59
N LEU A 2 -17.56 -4.44 9.93
CA LEU A 2 -18.95 -4.01 10.02
C LEU A 2 -19.27 -3.69 11.47
N THR A 3 -20.00 -2.60 11.71
CA THR A 3 -20.51 -2.31 13.07
C THR A 3 -21.81 -3.04 13.36
N ALA A 4 -22.60 -3.38 12.32
CA ALA A 4 -23.80 -4.19 12.43
C ALA A 4 -23.99 -5.10 11.20
N GLY A 5 -24.64 -6.25 11.41
CA GLY A 5 -24.99 -7.20 10.35
C GLY A 5 -23.82 -7.98 9.75
N ALA A 6 -24.13 -8.86 8.81
CA ALA A 6 -23.16 -9.63 8.03
C ALA A 6 -23.64 -9.72 6.57
N PRO A 7 -22.73 -9.84 5.59
CA PRO A 7 -23.11 -10.15 4.22
C PRO A 7 -23.79 -11.52 4.14
N SER A 8 -24.57 -11.74 3.09
CA SER A 8 -25.12 -13.05 2.76
C SER A 8 -24.02 -14.11 2.61
N ARG A 9 -24.39 -15.38 2.79
CA ARG A 9 -23.55 -16.54 2.48
C ARG A 9 -23.88 -17.17 1.13
N THR A 10 -24.96 -16.71 0.48
CA THR A 10 -25.32 -17.11 -0.88
C THR A 10 -24.79 -16.08 -1.86
N CYS A 11 -24.38 -16.50 -3.06
CA CYS A 11 -24.00 -15.60 -4.13
C CYS A 11 -24.65 -16.02 -5.45
N LEU A 12 -24.78 -15.08 -6.38
CA LEU A 12 -25.22 -15.35 -7.73
C LEU A 12 -24.01 -15.35 -8.67
N HIS A 13 -23.73 -16.49 -9.28
CA HIS A 13 -22.69 -16.62 -10.29
C HIS A 13 -23.32 -16.78 -11.68
N LEU A 14 -23.24 -15.73 -12.49
CA LEU A 14 -23.73 -15.73 -13.87
C LEU A 14 -22.61 -16.17 -14.82
N ALA A 15 -22.60 -17.44 -15.21
CA ALA A 15 -21.55 -18.03 -16.06
C ALA A 15 -21.27 -17.22 -17.34
N ALA A 16 -22.33 -16.68 -17.96
CA ALA A 16 -22.22 -15.87 -19.19
C ALA A 16 -21.36 -14.61 -19.03
N PHE A 17 -21.26 -14.05 -17.82
CA PHE A 17 -20.53 -12.81 -17.54
C PHE A 17 -19.19 -13.03 -16.83
N ASN A 18 -18.97 -14.25 -16.36
CA ASN A 18 -17.88 -14.58 -15.45
C ASN A 18 -16.93 -15.63 -16.04
N GLY A 19 -16.89 -15.75 -17.37
CA GLY A 19 -15.97 -16.67 -18.06
C GLY A 19 -16.34 -18.15 -17.87
N GLY A 20 -17.63 -18.48 -17.94
CA GLY A 20 -18.15 -19.84 -17.76
C GLY A 20 -18.56 -20.15 -16.33
N GLY A 21 -19.04 -21.38 -16.09
CA GLY A 21 -19.41 -21.84 -14.74
C GLY A 21 -18.18 -22.11 -13.86
N VAL A 22 -18.41 -22.25 -12.56
CA VAL A 22 -17.35 -22.58 -11.59
C VAL A 22 -17.11 -24.09 -11.60
N CYS A 23 -15.90 -24.51 -11.94
CA CYS A 23 -15.54 -25.91 -12.12
C CYS A 23 -14.24 -26.32 -11.42
N GLU A 24 -13.55 -25.35 -10.83
CA GLU A 24 -12.23 -25.52 -10.24
C GLU A 24 -12.30 -26.40 -8.99
N THR A 25 -11.39 -27.36 -8.90
CA THR A 25 -11.23 -28.26 -7.76
C THR A 25 -9.76 -28.33 -7.37
N LEU A 26 -9.49 -28.54 -6.09
CA LEU A 26 -8.14 -28.85 -5.64
C LEU A 26 -7.85 -30.32 -5.92
N ARG A 27 -6.68 -30.62 -6.51
CA ARG A 27 -6.27 -31.99 -6.76
C ARG A 27 -6.13 -32.76 -5.44
N GLU A 28 -6.63 -33.99 -5.41
CA GLU A 28 -6.44 -34.87 -4.26
C GLU A 28 -4.95 -35.08 -3.94
N GLY A 29 -4.59 -35.06 -2.66
CA GLY A 29 -3.21 -35.17 -2.20
C GLY A 29 -2.37 -33.90 -2.39
N ASP A 30 -2.93 -32.78 -2.86
CA ASP A 30 -2.19 -31.52 -2.93
C ASP A 30 -1.94 -30.95 -1.52
N SER A 31 -0.66 -30.92 -1.12
CA SER A 31 -0.21 -30.43 0.18
C SER A 31 0.26 -28.97 0.17
N HIS A 32 0.12 -28.27 -0.96
CA HIS A 32 0.72 -26.95 -1.19
C HIS A 32 -0.31 -25.85 -1.50
N GLY A 33 -1.54 -26.24 -1.82
CA GLY A 33 -2.69 -25.37 -1.98
C GLY A 33 -3.47 -25.26 -0.68
N GLN A 34 -3.78 -24.04 -0.29
CA GLN A 34 -4.72 -23.72 0.78
C GLN A 34 -5.95 -23.07 0.16
N VAL A 35 -7.09 -23.73 0.30
CA VAL A 35 -8.39 -23.17 -0.11
C VAL A 35 -8.79 -22.07 0.88
N LEU A 36 -9.12 -20.89 0.34
CA LEU A 36 -9.56 -19.73 1.12
C LEU A 36 -11.08 -19.58 1.11
N ALA A 37 -11.73 -20.02 0.02
CA ALA A 37 -13.18 -20.05 -0.11
C ALA A 37 -13.64 -21.12 -1.11
N GLU A 38 -14.82 -21.67 -0.85
CA GLU A 38 -15.52 -22.62 -1.73
C GLU A 38 -16.93 -22.12 -2.03
N LEU A 39 -17.43 -22.48 -3.21
CA LEU A 39 -18.84 -22.37 -3.58
C LEU A 39 -19.46 -23.76 -3.58
N GLU A 40 -20.67 -23.85 -3.01
CA GLU A 40 -21.43 -25.10 -2.94
C GLU A 40 -22.76 -24.95 -3.67
N GLN A 41 -23.06 -25.91 -4.56
CA GLN A 41 -24.36 -26.01 -5.22
C GLN A 41 -24.74 -27.49 -5.34
N ASN A 42 -25.95 -27.85 -4.90
CA ASN A 42 -26.48 -29.22 -4.96
C ASN A 42 -25.51 -30.27 -4.35
N GLY A 43 -24.84 -29.93 -3.25
CA GLY A 43 -23.86 -30.78 -2.58
C GLY A 43 -22.47 -30.87 -3.25
N ALA A 44 -22.30 -30.29 -4.44
CA ALA A 44 -21.00 -30.21 -5.10
C ALA A 44 -20.25 -28.94 -4.67
N ARG A 45 -18.98 -29.08 -4.29
CA ARG A 45 -18.09 -27.97 -3.91
C ARG A 45 -17.07 -27.65 -4.99
N ARG A 46 -16.81 -26.37 -5.19
CA ARG A 46 -15.81 -25.84 -6.12
C ARG A 46 -14.99 -24.75 -5.45
N VAL A 47 -13.70 -24.70 -5.78
CA VAL A 47 -12.76 -23.73 -5.22
C VAL A 47 -13.06 -22.36 -5.83
N ALA A 48 -13.25 -21.34 -4.99
CA ALA A 48 -13.51 -19.97 -5.42
C ALA A 48 -12.36 -19.02 -5.08
N ALA A 49 -11.53 -19.37 -4.09
CA ALA A 49 -10.27 -18.69 -3.85
C ALA A 49 -9.25 -19.67 -3.26
N LEU A 50 -7.99 -19.54 -3.66
CA LEU A 50 -6.89 -20.36 -3.15
C LEU A 50 -5.61 -19.55 -3.07
N VAL A 51 -4.72 -19.94 -2.17
CA VAL A 51 -3.30 -19.58 -2.22
C VAL A 51 -2.48 -20.85 -2.36
N ARG A 52 -1.44 -20.79 -3.18
CA ARG A 52 -0.47 -21.86 -3.36
C ARG A 52 0.91 -21.37 -3.00
N ALA A 53 1.67 -22.21 -2.33
CA ALA A 53 3.10 -22.00 -2.07
C ALA A 53 3.82 -23.34 -2.15
N VAL A 54 4.82 -23.44 -3.03
CA VAL A 54 5.66 -24.64 -3.12
C VAL A 54 7.10 -24.28 -2.73
N PRO A 55 7.88 -25.20 -2.10
CA PRO A 55 9.24 -24.90 -1.64
C PRO A 55 10.17 -24.37 -2.75
N GLN A 56 9.97 -24.83 -3.98
CA GLN A 56 10.77 -24.43 -5.14
C GLN A 56 10.63 -22.94 -5.48
N TRP A 57 9.56 -22.27 -5.03
CA TRP A 57 9.35 -20.84 -5.23
C TRP A 57 10.09 -19.96 -4.22
N ARG A 58 10.87 -20.55 -3.28
CA ARG A 58 11.73 -19.84 -2.32
C ARG A 58 11.00 -18.72 -1.57
N GLY A 59 9.80 -19.01 -1.09
CA GLY A 59 8.95 -18.06 -0.37
C GLY A 59 7.91 -17.33 -1.25
N GLY A 60 8.01 -17.46 -2.57
CA GLY A 60 6.98 -16.99 -3.50
C GLY A 60 5.63 -17.68 -3.29
N ARG A 61 4.54 -16.96 -3.59
CA ARG A 61 3.17 -17.45 -3.46
C ARG A 61 2.33 -16.98 -4.64
N LEU A 62 1.35 -17.80 -5.01
CA LEU A 62 0.35 -17.46 -6.02
C LEU A 62 -1.03 -17.50 -5.35
N ALA A 63 -1.76 -16.40 -5.39
CA ALA A 63 -3.16 -16.38 -4.99
C ALA A 63 -4.04 -16.29 -6.23
N TRP A 64 -5.14 -17.05 -6.24
CA TRP A 64 -6.10 -17.08 -7.32
C TRP A 64 -7.51 -16.95 -6.76
N VAL A 65 -8.37 -16.24 -7.48
CA VAL A 65 -9.78 -16.00 -7.14
C VAL A 65 -10.61 -16.18 -8.39
N ARG A 66 -11.72 -16.92 -8.29
CA ARG A 66 -12.73 -17.00 -9.34
C ARG A 66 -13.40 -15.65 -9.50
N GLY A 67 -13.25 -15.03 -10.67
CA GLY A 67 -13.99 -13.82 -11.01
C GLY A 67 -15.49 -14.10 -10.96
N THR A 68 -16.19 -13.46 -10.02
CA THR A 68 -17.65 -13.46 -9.94
C THR A 68 -18.08 -12.04 -9.62
N SER A 69 -18.66 -11.38 -10.61
CA SER A 69 -19.22 -10.03 -10.46
C SER A 69 -20.63 -10.12 -9.90
N SER A 70 -20.84 -9.55 -8.72
CA SER A 70 -22.13 -9.52 -8.02
C SER A 70 -23.00 -8.37 -8.55
N VAL A 71 -23.36 -8.43 -9.84
CA VAL A 71 -24.11 -7.41 -10.56
C VAL A 71 -25.37 -7.97 -11.23
N THR A 72 -26.43 -7.16 -11.27
CA THR A 72 -27.63 -7.44 -12.06
C THR A 72 -27.52 -6.84 -13.46
N LEU A 73 -28.07 -7.57 -14.44
CA LEU A 73 -28.21 -7.09 -15.82
C LEU A 73 -29.44 -6.20 -15.97
N ASP A 74 -30.49 -6.52 -15.22
CA ASP A 74 -31.70 -5.73 -15.16
C ASP A 74 -31.37 -4.42 -14.45
N GLY A 75 -31.38 -3.33 -15.22
CA GLY A 75 -31.08 -1.98 -14.71
C GLY A 75 -29.71 -1.43 -15.05
N VAL A 76 -28.88 -2.13 -15.85
CA VAL A 76 -27.68 -1.51 -16.44
C VAL A 76 -28.09 -0.30 -17.27
N ARG A 77 -27.73 0.91 -16.81
CA ARG A 77 -27.96 2.17 -17.52
C ARG A 77 -26.62 2.80 -17.87
N GLY A 78 -26.27 2.77 -19.16
CA GLY A 78 -25.01 3.32 -19.65
C GLY A 78 -23.80 2.59 -19.08
N ARG A 79 -22.96 3.30 -18.31
CA ARG A 79 -21.69 2.77 -17.77
C ARG A 79 -21.80 2.26 -16.33
N SER A 80 -22.97 2.33 -15.70
CA SER A 80 -23.16 1.91 -14.31
C SER A 80 -23.68 0.48 -14.23
N LEU A 81 -22.92 -0.39 -13.59
CA LEU A 81 -23.39 -1.71 -13.17
C LEU A 81 -24.12 -1.56 -11.83
N VAL A 82 -25.28 -2.20 -11.71
CA VAL A 82 -26.03 -2.23 -10.45
C VAL A 82 -25.61 -3.48 -9.68
N THR A 83 -25.07 -3.30 -8.48
CA THR A 83 -24.63 -4.42 -7.63
C THR A 83 -25.80 -5.03 -6.88
N HIS A 84 -25.74 -6.34 -6.61
CA HIS A 84 -26.72 -6.98 -5.73
C HIS A 84 -26.61 -6.45 -4.28
N PRO A 85 -27.72 -6.38 -3.53
CA PRO A 85 -27.68 -6.06 -2.11
C PRO A 85 -26.78 -7.06 -1.36
N PRO A 86 -25.73 -6.61 -0.64
CA PRO A 86 -24.80 -7.51 0.05
C PRO A 86 -25.44 -8.38 1.14
N THR A 87 -26.63 -8.01 1.61
CA THR A 87 -27.45 -8.77 2.56
C THR A 87 -28.19 -9.94 1.93
N GLU A 88 -28.34 -9.95 0.61
CA GLU A 88 -29.02 -11.01 -0.17
C GLU A 88 -28.01 -11.86 -0.94
N GLN A 89 -27.03 -11.20 -1.57
CA GLN A 89 -25.98 -11.84 -2.34
C GLN A 89 -24.61 -11.41 -1.82
N HIS A 90 -23.75 -12.37 -1.54
CA HIS A 90 -22.39 -12.14 -1.13
C HIS A 90 -21.63 -11.40 -2.24
N PRO A 91 -20.89 -10.31 -1.93
CA PRO A 91 -20.02 -9.65 -2.90
C PRO A 91 -18.75 -10.49 -3.09
N CYS A 92 -18.75 -11.39 -4.09
CA CYS A 92 -17.64 -12.32 -4.31
C CYS A 92 -16.32 -11.63 -4.66
N GLU A 93 -16.35 -10.37 -5.10
CA GLU A 93 -15.18 -9.53 -5.31
C GLU A 93 -14.38 -9.31 -4.00
N ALA A 94 -15.04 -9.42 -2.84
CA ALA A 94 -14.38 -9.36 -1.55
C ALA A 94 -13.38 -10.51 -1.32
N LEU A 95 -13.52 -11.65 -2.03
CA LEU A 95 -12.58 -12.76 -1.98
C LEU A 95 -11.16 -12.35 -2.39
N LEU A 96 -11.01 -11.34 -3.25
CA LEU A 96 -9.70 -10.79 -3.60
C LEU A 96 -8.98 -10.21 -2.38
N ARG A 97 -9.68 -9.59 -1.44
CA ARG A 97 -9.06 -9.05 -0.22
C ARG A 97 -8.55 -10.18 0.69
N HIS A 98 -9.27 -11.31 0.74
CA HIS A 98 -8.81 -12.50 1.46
C HIS A 98 -7.59 -13.15 0.81
N ALA A 99 -7.55 -13.21 -0.53
CA ALA A 99 -6.38 -13.67 -1.28
C ALA A 99 -5.17 -12.76 -1.07
N LEU A 100 -5.36 -11.44 -1.16
CA LEU A 100 -4.32 -10.43 -0.91
C LEU A 100 -3.73 -10.50 0.51
N ALA A 101 -4.55 -10.85 1.51
CA ALA A 101 -4.08 -11.07 2.88
C ALA A 101 -3.02 -12.18 2.97
N GLN A 102 -3.14 -13.23 2.15
CA GLN A 102 -2.13 -14.30 2.08
C GLN A 102 -0.82 -13.86 1.42
N LEU A 103 -0.84 -12.72 0.73
CA LEU A 103 0.30 -12.07 0.08
C LEU A 103 0.84 -10.87 0.89
N GLY A 104 0.42 -10.73 2.16
CA GLY A 104 0.90 -9.70 3.09
C GLY A 104 0.18 -8.35 3.00
N TRP A 105 -0.86 -8.22 2.16
CA TRP A 105 -1.68 -7.02 2.06
C TRP A 105 -2.90 -7.10 2.96
N SER A 106 -3.15 -6.08 3.79
CA SER A 106 -4.42 -5.95 4.52
C SER A 106 -5.18 -4.75 4.00
N VAL A 107 -6.29 -5.00 3.31
CA VAL A 107 -7.22 -3.97 2.83
C VAL A 107 -8.57 -4.19 3.50
N ALA A 108 -8.90 -3.34 4.46
CA ALA A 108 -10.17 -3.40 5.19
C ALA A 108 -10.88 -2.05 5.14
N VAL A 109 -12.20 -2.07 5.17
CA VAL A 109 -13.04 -0.87 5.20
C VAL A 109 -13.97 -1.00 6.38
N ASP A 110 -13.90 -0.05 7.32
CA ASP A 110 -14.92 0.09 8.35
C ASP A 110 -16.12 0.82 7.78
N ARG A 111 -17.31 0.24 7.95
CA ARG A 111 -18.59 0.77 7.47
C ARG A 111 -19.72 0.32 8.37
N ALA A 112 -20.83 1.05 8.36
CA ALA A 112 -21.92 0.84 9.32
C ALA A 112 -22.64 -0.51 9.14
N ALA A 113 -22.87 -0.91 7.88
CA ALA A 113 -23.66 -2.08 7.52
C ALA A 113 -23.13 -2.73 6.22
N PRO A 114 -23.51 -3.98 5.90
CA PRO A 114 -23.16 -4.61 4.63
C PRO A 114 -23.64 -3.83 3.40
N SER A 115 -24.78 -3.15 3.51
CA SER A 115 -25.41 -2.36 2.46
C SER A 115 -24.78 -0.97 2.29
N ALA A 116 -24.00 -0.49 3.26
CA ALA A 116 -23.26 0.76 3.10
C ALA A 116 -22.20 0.58 2.01
N GLU A 117 -22.10 1.56 1.13
CA GLU A 117 -21.15 1.52 0.02
C GLU A 117 -19.70 1.35 0.51
N SER A 118 -18.87 0.72 -0.31
CA SER A 118 -17.47 0.47 0.06
C SER A 118 -16.49 1.47 -0.56
N VAL A 119 -15.24 1.40 -0.12
CA VAL A 119 -14.14 2.15 -0.73
C VAL A 119 -13.66 1.42 -1.97
N HIS A 120 -13.58 2.15 -3.08
CA HIS A 120 -12.85 1.75 -4.27
C HIS A 120 -11.40 2.20 -4.12
N LEU A 121 -10.46 1.27 -4.30
CA LEU A 121 -9.03 1.55 -4.19
C LEU A 121 -8.33 0.93 -5.40
N MET A 122 -7.56 1.76 -6.10
CA MET A 122 -6.66 1.35 -7.17
C MET A 122 -5.24 1.70 -6.75
N VAL A 123 -4.31 0.80 -7.07
CA VAL A 123 -2.88 0.99 -6.80
C VAL A 123 -2.13 0.73 -8.09
N SER A 124 -1.36 1.72 -8.54
CA SER A 124 -0.42 1.56 -9.64
C SER A 124 0.98 1.94 -9.19
N ARG A 125 1.97 1.68 -10.04
CA ARG A 125 3.38 1.97 -9.74
C ARG A 125 4.05 2.58 -10.96
N ASN A 126 4.81 3.64 -10.74
CA ASN A 126 5.55 4.33 -11.79
C ASN A 126 6.80 5.00 -11.21
N ARG A 127 7.96 4.87 -11.88
CA ARG A 127 9.25 5.50 -11.48
C ARG A 127 9.54 5.43 -9.97
N GLY A 128 9.41 4.24 -9.39
CA GLY A 128 9.69 4.00 -7.98
C GLY A 128 8.58 4.43 -7.00
N GLY A 129 7.64 5.27 -7.42
CA GLY A 129 6.48 5.69 -6.62
C GLY A 129 5.30 4.75 -6.78
N PHE A 130 4.53 4.58 -5.72
CA PHE A 130 3.19 3.98 -5.77
C PHE A 130 2.17 5.08 -5.94
N VAL A 131 1.15 4.89 -6.77
CA VAL A 131 0.05 5.82 -6.93
C VAL A 131 -1.20 5.17 -6.37
N PHE A 132 -1.73 5.73 -5.30
CA PHE A 132 -2.97 5.29 -4.71
C PHE A 132 -4.10 6.21 -5.17
N VAL A 133 -5.12 5.62 -5.78
CA VAL A 133 -6.37 6.30 -6.12
C VAL A 133 -7.46 5.68 -5.28
N GLY A 134 -8.18 6.49 -4.52
CA GLY A 134 -9.32 6.01 -3.74
C GLY A 134 -10.56 6.84 -3.96
N PHE A 135 -11.72 6.24 -3.75
CA PHE A 135 -13.01 6.90 -3.74
C PHE A 135 -13.95 6.16 -2.79
N SER A 136 -14.70 6.90 -1.99
CA SER A 136 -15.79 6.37 -1.20
C SER A 136 -17.02 7.24 -1.41
N PRO A 137 -18.17 6.68 -1.79
CA PRO A 137 -19.44 7.41 -1.75
C PRO A 137 -20.04 7.43 -0.33
N ASP A 138 -19.57 6.57 0.58
CA ASP A 138 -19.91 6.61 2.01
C ASP A 138 -18.92 7.54 2.75
N PRO A 139 -19.36 8.69 3.30
CA PRO A 139 -18.48 9.63 4.00
C PRO A 139 -18.02 9.13 5.38
N GLU A 140 -18.68 8.11 5.95
CA GLU A 140 -18.32 7.52 7.24
C GLU A 140 -17.36 6.33 7.07
N ALA A 141 -17.08 5.92 5.83
CA ALA A 141 -16.19 4.81 5.56
C ALA A 141 -14.76 5.12 6.00
N VAL A 142 -14.12 4.15 6.65
CA VAL A 142 -12.71 4.26 7.05
C VAL A 142 -11.89 3.17 6.38
N LEU A 143 -10.96 3.57 5.52
CA LEU A 143 -9.98 2.68 4.92
C LEU A 143 -8.91 2.32 5.96
N ARG A 144 -8.70 1.02 6.14
CA ARG A 144 -7.58 0.43 6.88
C ARG A 144 -6.65 -0.29 5.92
N LEU A 145 -5.43 0.20 5.79
CA LEU A 145 -4.49 -0.31 4.79
C LEU A 145 -3.11 -0.58 5.37
N ARG A 146 -2.63 -1.81 5.19
CA ARG A 146 -1.25 -2.25 5.45
C ARG A 146 -0.75 -3.01 4.23
N THR A 147 0.50 -2.76 3.84
CA THR A 147 1.17 -3.47 2.75
C THR A 147 2.30 -4.34 3.30
N PRO A 148 2.90 -5.23 2.50
CA PRO A 148 4.12 -5.94 2.89
C PRO A 148 5.30 -5.03 3.21
N LEU A 149 5.26 -3.75 2.79
CA LEU A 149 6.31 -2.76 3.06
C LEU A 149 6.05 -1.94 4.34
N GLY A 150 4.89 -2.13 4.99
CA GLY A 150 4.39 -1.29 6.08
C GLY A 150 3.13 -0.50 5.67
N ALA A 151 2.70 0.43 6.52
CA ALA A 151 1.63 1.36 6.24
C ALA A 151 2.08 2.40 5.19
N PRO A 152 1.37 2.55 4.05
CA PRO A 152 1.71 3.54 3.02
C PRO A 152 1.30 4.94 3.50
N VAL A 153 2.28 5.79 3.79
CA VAL A 153 2.01 7.15 4.30
C VAL A 153 1.89 8.10 3.12
N LEU A 154 0.75 8.77 3.02
CA LEU A 154 0.48 9.72 1.94
C LEU A 154 0.86 11.13 2.34
N PRO A 155 1.39 11.94 1.39
CA PRO A 155 1.80 13.30 1.68
C PRO A 155 0.60 14.21 2.01
N GLY A 156 0.90 15.31 2.71
CA GLY A 156 -0.03 16.40 2.99
C GLY A 156 -1.00 16.15 4.14
N ARG A 157 -0.80 15.10 4.95
CA ARG A 157 -1.76 14.72 5.98
C ARG A 157 -1.12 14.09 7.22
N ARG A 158 -1.90 14.13 8.30
CA ARG A 158 -1.73 13.32 9.51
C ARG A 158 -2.59 12.08 9.40
N THR A 159 -2.09 10.95 9.85
CA THR A 159 -2.79 9.67 9.78
C THR A 159 -2.44 8.85 11.00
N ARG A 160 -3.46 8.19 11.56
CA ARG A 160 -3.29 7.30 12.71
C ARG A 160 -2.95 5.90 12.23
N LEU A 161 -2.00 5.26 12.88
CA LEU A 161 -1.73 3.83 12.75
C LEU A 161 -2.43 3.04 13.86
N GLU A 162 -2.99 1.90 13.49
CA GLU A 162 -3.61 0.93 14.40
C GLU A 162 -3.31 -0.49 13.91
N GLY A 163 -2.58 -1.30 14.70
CA GLY A 163 -2.21 -2.67 14.32
C GLY A 163 -1.28 -2.74 13.09
N GLY A 164 -0.44 -1.71 12.91
CA GLY A 164 0.43 -1.53 11.75
C GLY A 164 -0.28 -1.13 10.46
N ALA A 165 -1.59 -0.86 10.50
CA ALA A 165 -2.35 -0.37 9.37
C ALA A 165 -2.61 1.12 9.51
N LEU A 166 -2.54 1.86 8.40
CA LEU A 166 -3.06 3.23 8.35
C LEU A 166 -4.58 3.18 8.56
N ARG A 167 -5.13 4.16 9.28
CA ARG A 167 -6.56 4.38 9.42
C ARG A 167 -6.94 5.73 8.81
N TRP A 168 -7.75 5.71 7.75
CA TRP A 168 -8.10 6.91 7.00
C TRP A 168 -9.60 7.03 6.79
N ALA A 169 -10.20 8.08 7.36
CA ALA A 169 -11.56 8.47 7.08
C ALA A 169 -11.68 9.00 5.63
N MET A 170 -12.50 8.33 4.84
CA MET A 170 -12.65 8.57 3.42
C MET A 170 -13.72 9.65 3.19
N TRP A 171 -13.33 10.92 3.25
CA TRP A 171 -14.26 12.04 3.08
C TRP A 171 -14.54 12.39 1.60
N HIS A 172 -13.74 11.91 0.65
CA HIS A 172 -13.92 12.05 -0.82
C HIS A 172 -12.88 11.21 -1.60
N SER A 173 -12.79 11.40 -2.91
CA SER A 173 -11.76 10.78 -3.75
C SER A 173 -10.35 11.36 -3.51
N PHE A 174 -9.33 10.56 -3.78
CA PHE A 174 -7.94 11.02 -3.75
C PHE A 174 -7.13 10.36 -4.86
N HIS A 175 -6.03 11.02 -5.23
CA HIS A 175 -5.04 10.51 -6.19
C HIS A 175 -3.65 10.98 -5.74
N GLU A 176 -2.92 10.09 -5.06
CA GLU A 176 -1.71 10.48 -4.33
C GLU A 176 -0.54 9.54 -4.63
N GLU A 177 0.63 10.14 -4.82
CA GLU A 177 1.89 9.39 -4.90
C GLU A 177 2.40 9.09 -3.48
N CYS A 178 2.64 7.81 -3.20
CA CYS A 178 3.25 7.30 -1.99
C CYS A 178 4.68 6.81 -2.29
N ARG A 179 5.62 7.29 -1.48
CA ARG A 179 7.04 6.88 -1.52
C ARG A 179 7.56 6.42 -0.18
N VAL A 180 6.79 6.59 0.89
CA VAL A 180 7.20 6.32 2.26
C VAL A 180 6.26 5.28 2.84
N PHE A 181 6.83 4.17 3.30
CA PHE A 181 6.13 3.14 4.05
C PHE A 181 6.71 3.07 5.46
N VAL A 182 5.83 2.93 6.45
CA VAL A 182 6.24 2.86 7.86
C VAL A 182 5.71 1.60 8.50
N GLU A 183 6.59 0.88 9.15
CA GLU A 183 6.28 -0.27 9.98
C GLU A 183 6.50 0.11 11.45
N GLN A 184 5.38 0.37 12.13
CA GLN A 184 5.23 0.51 13.57
C GLN A 184 3.78 0.16 13.92
N ASP A 185 3.48 -0.28 15.15
CA ASP A 185 2.16 -0.85 15.47
C ASP A 185 1.05 0.22 15.60
N ALA A 186 1.34 1.33 16.27
CA ALA A 186 0.39 2.40 16.53
C ALA A 186 1.06 3.77 16.53
N GLY A 187 0.26 4.83 16.61
CA GLY A 187 0.72 6.21 16.74
C GLY A 187 0.09 7.15 15.71
N GLU A 188 0.38 8.44 15.81
CA GLU A 188 0.05 9.43 14.78
C GLU A 188 1.30 9.71 13.95
N ILE A 189 1.19 9.55 12.64
CA ILE A 189 2.24 9.89 11.69
C ILE A 189 1.79 11.08 10.85
N SER A 190 2.72 11.98 10.53
CA SER A 190 2.49 13.00 9.50
C SER A 190 3.56 12.94 8.43
N LEU A 191 3.16 13.14 7.17
CA LEU A 191 4.09 13.29 6.05
C LEU A 191 3.77 14.59 5.32
N MET A 192 4.67 15.56 5.40
CA MET A 192 4.47 16.88 4.81
C MET A 192 5.48 17.14 3.69
N PRO A 193 5.04 17.61 2.52
CA PRO A 193 5.94 18.22 1.54
C PRO A 193 6.63 19.43 2.15
N GLU A 194 7.95 19.50 1.98
CA GLU A 194 8.77 20.61 2.41
C GLU A 194 9.45 21.24 1.18
N PRO A 195 9.81 22.54 1.24
CA PRO A 195 10.70 23.12 0.25
C PRO A 195 12.04 22.36 0.22
N ALA A 196 12.65 22.23 -0.95
CA ALA A 196 13.91 21.50 -1.12
C ALA A 196 15.04 22.03 -0.19
N LYS A 197 15.03 23.35 0.09
CA LYS A 197 15.97 24.10 0.95
C LYS A 197 17.45 24.01 0.52
N HIS A 198 17.77 23.23 -0.51
CA HIS A 198 19.12 23.04 -1.05
C HIS A 198 19.06 22.78 -2.57
N PRO A 199 19.95 23.39 -3.38
CA PRO A 199 19.88 23.29 -4.85
C PRO A 199 20.08 21.87 -5.41
N LEU A 200 20.74 20.98 -4.66
CA LEU A 200 20.92 19.57 -5.07
C LEU A 200 19.63 18.74 -5.07
N TYR A 201 18.59 19.20 -4.38
CA TYR A 201 17.34 18.44 -4.25
C TYR A 201 16.20 19.19 -4.91
N ARG A 202 15.24 18.45 -5.45
CA ARG A 202 14.02 19.01 -6.07
C ARG A 202 12.78 18.77 -5.22
N ARG A 203 12.79 17.68 -4.46
CA ARG A 203 11.66 17.24 -3.65
C ARG A 203 12.15 17.00 -2.25
N ARG A 204 11.33 17.39 -1.26
CA ARG A 204 11.56 17.07 0.14
C ARG A 204 10.26 16.65 0.81
N LEU A 205 10.36 15.65 1.66
CA LEU A 205 9.30 15.20 2.55
C LEU A 205 9.80 15.20 3.99
N LEU A 206 8.93 15.55 4.92
CA LEU A 206 9.16 15.47 6.36
C LEU A 206 8.15 14.51 6.98
N LEU A 207 8.66 13.39 7.49
CA LEU A 207 7.91 12.38 8.21
C LEU A 207 8.11 12.56 9.71
N LYS A 208 7.03 12.67 10.49
CA LYS A 208 7.08 12.79 11.96
C LYS A 208 6.21 11.73 12.63
N GLY A 209 6.47 11.49 13.91
CA GLY A 209 5.69 10.59 14.75
C GLY A 209 6.21 9.15 14.72
N LEU A 210 7.50 9.00 14.42
CA LEU A 210 8.16 7.69 14.37
C LEU A 210 8.48 7.24 15.80
N GLU A 211 8.20 5.97 16.09
CA GLU A 211 8.47 5.34 17.37
C GLU A 211 9.07 3.95 17.12
N ASN A 212 10.40 3.84 17.29
CA ASN A 212 11.18 2.63 16.98
C ASN A 212 10.79 2.00 15.63
N ALA A 213 10.54 2.85 14.63
CA ALA A 213 9.92 2.46 13.38
C ALA A 213 10.95 1.90 12.39
N THR A 214 10.48 0.99 11.52
CA THR A 214 11.19 0.71 10.26
C THR A 214 10.54 1.55 9.16
N VAL A 215 11.35 2.33 8.45
CA VAL A 215 10.86 3.22 7.39
C VAL A 215 11.50 2.80 6.07
N ARG A 216 10.67 2.64 5.04
CA ARG A 216 11.11 2.32 3.67
C ARG A 216 10.77 3.48 2.75
N PHE A 217 11.78 4.03 2.11
CA PHE A 217 11.64 5.14 1.18
C PHE A 217 12.03 4.71 -0.24
N PHE A 218 11.12 4.93 -1.17
CA PHE A 218 11.33 4.68 -2.59
C PHE A 218 11.59 6.01 -3.32
N PRO A 219 12.87 6.36 -3.57
CA PRO A 219 13.18 7.51 -4.42
C PRO A 219 12.72 7.24 -5.87
N GLU A 220 12.89 8.24 -6.72
CA GLU A 220 12.77 8.03 -8.15
C GLU A 220 13.84 7.04 -8.64
N VAL A 221 13.50 6.23 -9.64
CA VAL A 221 14.41 5.20 -10.18
C VAL A 221 15.70 5.87 -10.66
N GLY A 222 16.86 5.38 -10.22
CA GLY A 222 18.16 5.97 -10.53
C GLY A 222 18.58 7.13 -9.62
N GLY A 223 17.72 7.54 -8.68
CA GLY A 223 17.98 8.65 -7.74
C GLY A 223 18.74 8.27 -6.48
N GLU A 224 19.26 7.04 -6.35
CA GLU A 224 19.91 6.56 -5.12
C GLU A 224 21.12 7.42 -4.72
N GLY A 225 21.94 7.83 -5.69
CA GLY A 225 23.10 8.71 -5.45
C GLY A 225 22.73 10.17 -5.14
N HIS A 226 21.49 10.55 -5.40
CA HIS A 226 20.96 11.90 -5.19
C HIS A 226 19.83 11.92 -4.15
N THR A 227 19.79 10.90 -3.30
CA THR A 227 18.85 10.79 -2.18
C THR A 227 19.59 11.01 -0.87
N SER A 228 19.11 11.97 -0.09
CA SER A 228 19.57 12.22 1.27
C SER A 228 18.43 12.02 2.25
N VAL A 229 18.72 11.27 3.31
CA VAL A 229 17.81 11.08 4.43
C VAL A 229 18.50 11.46 5.72
N LEU A 230 17.84 12.30 6.51
CA LEU A 230 18.34 12.77 7.80
C LEU A 230 17.29 12.52 8.87
N VAL A 231 17.67 11.80 9.92
CA VAL A 231 16.86 11.55 11.11
C VAL A 231 17.08 12.69 12.10
N ASN A 232 16.01 13.17 12.74
CA ASN A 232 16.04 14.18 13.81
C ASN A 232 16.87 15.46 13.52
N THR A 233 17.04 15.82 12.25
CA THR A 233 17.75 17.04 11.85
C THR A 233 17.03 18.30 12.30
N ASP A 234 17.80 19.37 12.55
CA ASP A 234 17.26 20.72 12.62
C ASP A 234 16.61 21.10 11.28
N LEU A 235 15.30 21.35 11.29
CA LEU A 235 14.49 21.60 10.10
C LEU A 235 14.76 22.96 9.44
N ARG A 236 15.49 23.87 10.10
CA ARG A 236 15.94 25.13 9.53
C ARG A 236 17.03 24.93 8.51
N TYR A 237 17.96 24.01 8.79
CA TYR A 237 19.18 23.82 8.01
C TYR A 237 19.17 22.52 7.22
N CYS A 238 18.66 21.42 7.79
CA CYS A 238 18.62 20.10 7.15
C CYS A 238 20.01 19.61 6.69
N ILE A 239 21.02 19.74 7.55
CA ILE A 239 22.44 19.43 7.23
C ILE A 239 22.92 18.19 7.99
N VAL A 240 22.62 18.11 9.29
CA VAL A 240 23.11 17.06 10.19
C VAL A 240 21.92 16.42 10.88
N GLY A 241 21.89 15.09 10.88
CA GLY A 241 20.90 14.30 11.60
C GLY A 241 21.57 13.32 12.56
N ASP A 242 20.74 12.67 13.37
CA ASP A 242 21.17 11.61 14.26
C ASP A 242 21.66 10.39 13.46
N PRO A 243 22.59 9.59 14.02
CA PRO A 243 22.96 8.30 13.46
C PRO A 243 21.74 7.39 13.30
N CYS A 244 21.66 6.70 12.18
CA CYS A 244 20.58 5.75 11.88
C CYS A 244 21.13 4.55 11.11
N GLU A 245 20.69 3.35 11.48
CA GLU A 245 20.93 2.16 10.66
C GLU A 245 20.12 2.32 9.38
N GLN A 246 20.80 2.42 8.25
CA GLN A 246 20.18 2.56 6.94
C GLN A 246 20.90 1.73 5.88
N SER A 247 20.14 1.10 4.99
CA SER A 247 20.69 0.31 3.90
C SER A 247 19.79 0.36 2.66
N TRP A 248 20.41 0.23 1.50
CA TRP A 248 19.69 0.03 0.25
C TRP A 248 19.38 -1.45 0.08
N ILE A 249 18.10 -1.77 -0.07
CA ILE A 249 17.62 -3.15 -0.23
C ILE A 249 16.87 -3.31 -1.56
N ASP A 250 17.01 -4.49 -2.16
CA ASP A 250 16.22 -4.89 -3.33
C ASP A 250 14.95 -5.60 -2.88
N THR A 251 13.79 -5.07 -3.30
CA THR A 251 12.49 -5.67 -3.02
C THR A 251 11.82 -6.11 -4.31
N PRO A 252 10.79 -6.99 -4.25
CA PRO A 252 9.96 -7.29 -5.43
C PRO A 252 9.29 -6.05 -6.04
N TRP A 253 9.23 -4.94 -5.30
CA TRP A 253 8.69 -3.67 -5.77
C TRP A 253 9.78 -2.71 -6.26
N GLY A 254 11.05 -3.11 -6.30
CA GLY A 254 12.19 -2.28 -6.67
C GLY A 254 13.04 -1.87 -5.48
N ARG A 255 14.14 -1.19 -5.76
CA ARG A 255 15.13 -0.80 -4.77
C ARG A 255 14.59 0.34 -3.88
N CYS A 256 14.83 0.24 -2.58
CA CYS A 256 14.45 1.28 -1.62
C CYS A 256 15.52 1.45 -0.53
N LEU A 257 15.48 2.62 0.12
CA LEU A 257 16.25 2.85 1.33
C LEU A 257 15.42 2.40 2.52
N GLU A 258 15.94 1.47 3.31
CA GLU A 258 15.35 1.02 4.56
C GLU A 258 16.14 1.62 5.73
N MET A 259 15.42 2.18 6.70
CA MET A 259 15.97 2.64 7.98
C MET A 259 15.28 1.90 9.12
N ARG A 260 16.03 1.52 10.15
CA ARG A 260 15.54 0.73 11.29
C ARG A 260 15.74 1.47 12.60
N GLY A 261 14.81 1.26 13.54
CA GLY A 261 14.88 1.82 14.88
C GLY A 261 14.69 3.34 14.95
N VAL A 262 14.00 3.93 13.97
CA VAL A 262 13.87 5.39 13.88
C VAL A 262 12.82 5.90 14.88
N THR A 263 13.21 6.86 15.72
CA THR A 263 12.32 7.56 16.66
C THR A 263 12.39 9.07 16.41
N GLY A 264 11.25 9.75 16.43
CA GLY A 264 11.13 11.19 16.17
C GLY A 264 10.68 11.50 14.74
N HIS A 265 11.59 12.04 13.92
CA HIS A 265 11.29 12.43 12.53
C HIS A 265 12.41 12.08 11.55
N ALA A 266 12.03 11.94 10.27
CA ALA A 266 12.94 11.75 9.15
C ALA A 266 12.62 12.76 8.04
N THR A 267 13.65 13.34 7.45
CA THR A 267 13.52 14.15 6.23
C THR A 267 14.09 13.39 5.05
N PHE A 268 13.35 13.36 3.94
CA PHE A 268 13.77 12.74 2.68
C PHE A 268 13.94 13.86 1.67
N ALA A 269 15.11 13.96 1.06
CA ALA A 269 15.36 14.91 -0.02
C ALA A 269 15.94 14.17 -1.22
N TRP A 270 15.38 14.41 -2.40
CA TRP A 270 15.87 13.78 -3.62
C TRP A 270 15.69 14.70 -4.84
N ALA A 271 16.45 14.41 -5.88
CA ALA A 271 16.30 15.03 -7.19
C ALA A 271 16.01 13.97 -8.25
N ARG A 272 15.44 14.44 -9.35
CA ARG A 272 15.36 13.70 -10.61
C ARG A 272 16.39 14.30 -11.55
N ASP A 273 17.16 13.40 -12.17
CA ASP A 273 18.02 13.60 -13.33
C ASP A 273 19.43 14.21 -13.12
N ASP A 274 20.31 13.60 -13.92
CA ASP A 274 21.72 13.73 -14.30
C ASP A 274 22.30 15.15 -14.40
N ALA A 275 21.47 16.18 -14.25
CA ALA A 275 21.83 17.60 -14.32
C ALA A 275 22.32 18.16 -12.97
N VAL A 276 22.27 17.36 -11.90
CA VAL A 276 22.79 17.73 -10.59
C VAL A 276 24.19 17.15 -10.45
N GLU A 277 25.22 17.96 -10.74
CA GLU A 277 26.58 17.60 -10.38
C GLU A 277 26.65 17.38 -8.85
N PRO A 278 27.19 16.24 -8.38
CA PRO A 278 27.44 16.06 -6.96
C PRO A 278 28.40 17.16 -6.48
N VAL A 279 28.12 17.74 -5.30
CA VAL A 279 29.05 18.69 -4.68
C VAL A 279 30.38 17.97 -4.50
N LYS A 280 31.41 18.45 -5.20
CA LYS A 280 32.79 18.06 -4.90
C LYS A 280 33.03 18.41 -3.43
N PRO A 281 33.50 17.46 -2.58
CA PRO A 281 33.88 17.79 -1.23
C PRO A 281 34.82 18.99 -1.28
N ARG A 282 34.63 19.92 -0.34
CA ARG A 282 35.45 21.13 -0.25
C ARG A 282 36.90 20.69 -0.16
N ASP A 283 37.68 20.89 -1.22
CA ASP A 283 39.08 20.51 -1.26
C ASP A 283 39.78 21.19 -0.10
N SER A 284 40.45 20.42 0.75
CA SER A 284 41.21 20.90 1.92
C SER A 284 42.48 21.67 1.54
N ARG A 285 42.52 22.28 0.34
CA ARG A 285 43.67 23.01 -0.19
C ARG A 285 43.35 24.46 -0.49
N HIS A 286 42.87 25.18 0.52
CA HIS A 286 42.96 26.64 0.55
C HIS A 286 43.21 27.18 1.97
N ASP A 287 44.02 26.44 2.74
CA ASP A 287 44.69 26.93 3.95
C ASP A 287 46.21 26.93 3.76
N GLU A 288 46.69 27.34 2.58
CA GLU A 288 48.09 27.78 2.45
C GLU A 288 48.13 29.30 2.28
N ALA A 289 48.50 29.90 3.40
CA ALA A 289 48.95 31.26 3.62
C ALA A 289 49.45 32.01 2.38
N THR A 290 49.00 33.26 2.24
CA THR A 290 49.83 34.31 1.64
C THR A 290 50.15 35.32 2.74
N PRO A 291 51.38 35.34 3.29
CA PRO A 291 51.84 36.43 4.13
C PRO A 291 52.47 37.50 3.25
N SER A 292 51.90 38.71 3.28
CA SER A 292 52.61 40.00 3.19
C SER A 292 51.61 41.13 3.34
#